data_AF-A0A4V2UUT2-F1
#
_entry.id   AF-A0A4V2UUT2-F1
#
_cell.length_a   1.000
_cell.length_b   1.000
_cell.length_c   1.000
_cell.angle_alpha   90.00
_cell.angle_beta   90.00
_cell.angle_gamma   90.00
#
_symmetry.space_group_name_H-M   'P 1'
#
loop_
_entity.id
_entity.type
_entity.pdbx_description
1 polymer ?
#
loop_
_entity_poly.entity_id
_entity_poly.type
_entity_poly.pdbx_seq_one_letter_code
_entity_poly.pdbx_strand_id
1 'polypeptide(L)'
;MAESIDALHERYRASLADKADELETLWPLPTSSPARDRVTPLRQALHKLAGSAGSYGYAGIGSQARLLEQWLSAWGSGGPRPGARPPLRMSQAFLELIDLLRKTASTTP
;
A
#
# COMPACT_ATOMS: atom_id res chain seq x y z
N MET A 1 -23.32 23.43 2.08
CA MET A 1 -21.90 23.84 2.24
C MET A 1 -21.07 22.83 1.47
N ALA A 2 -20.34 23.27 0.44
CA ALA A 2 -19.40 22.41 -0.26
C ALA A 2 -18.11 22.34 0.57
N GLU A 3 -17.57 21.13 0.78
CA GLU A 3 -16.28 20.93 1.44
C GLU A 3 -15.17 21.57 0.58
N SER A 4 -14.25 22.32 1.19
CA SER A 4 -13.14 22.93 0.46
C SER A 4 -12.16 21.86 -0.03
N ILE A 5 -11.51 22.10 -1.17
CA ILE A 5 -10.45 21.25 -1.72
C ILE A 5 -9.34 21.05 -0.68
N ASP A 6 -8.99 22.09 0.07
CA ASP A 6 -7.97 21.99 1.12
C ASP A 6 -8.38 21.04 2.25
N ALA A 7 -9.66 21.05 2.64
CA ALA A 7 -10.19 20.15 3.67
C ALA A 7 -10.15 18.68 3.19
N LEU A 8 -10.46 18.45 1.91
CA LEU A 8 -10.35 17.13 1.29
C LEU A 8 -8.90 16.64 1.24
N HIS A 9 -7.96 17.52 0.93
CA HIS A 9 -6.53 17.20 0.89
C HIS A 9 -5.99 16.87 2.27
N GLU A 10 -6.34 17.67 3.28
CA GLU A 10 -5.92 17.44 4.67
C GLU A 10 -6.50 16.13 5.22
N ARG A 11 -7.77 15.85 4.95
CA ARG A 11 -8.40 14.59 5.34
C ARG A 11 -7.76 13.39 4.66
N TYR A 12 -7.44 13.50 3.37
CA TYR A 12 -6.74 12.44 2.66
C TYR A 12 -5.35 12.21 3.25
N ARG A 13 -4.61 13.29 3.52
CA ARG A 13 -3.30 13.24 4.16
C ARG A 13 -3.36 12.54 5.53
N ALA A 14 -4.30 12.93 6.38
CA ALA A 14 -4.52 12.30 7.68
C ALA A 14 -4.80 10.79 7.54
N SER A 15 -5.55 10.40 6.50
CA SER A 15 -5.83 8.98 6.23
C SER A 15 -4.61 8.17 5.74
N LEU A 16 -3.50 8.80 5.36
CA LEU A 16 -2.30 8.09 4.91
C LEU A 16 -1.65 7.28 6.05
N ALA A 17 -1.75 7.76 7.30
CA ALA A 17 -1.30 7.02 8.47
C ALA A 17 -2.09 5.71 8.64
N ASP A 18 -3.42 5.77 8.59
CA ASP A 18 -4.29 4.59 8.69
C ASP A 18 -4.02 3.60 7.55
N LYS A 19 -3.74 4.10 6.33
CA LYS A 19 -3.36 3.25 5.19
C LYS A 19 -2.00 2.58 5.40
N ALA A 20 -1.07 3.25 6.06
CA ALA A 20 0.22 2.66 6.42
C ALA A 20 0.02 1.52 7.44
N ASP A 21 -0.81 1.74 8.46
CA ASP A 21 -1.17 0.72 9.45
C ASP A 21 -1.88 -0.48 8.82
N GLU A 22 -2.80 -0.24 7.86
CA GLU A 22 -3.48 -1.30 7.09
C GLU A 22 -2.46 -2.15 6.30
N LEU A 23 -1.54 -1.49 5.58
CA LEU A 23 -0.50 -2.19 4.81
C LEU A 23 0.46 -2.97 5.71
N GLU A 24 0.86 -2.42 6.86
CA GLU A 24 1.70 -3.08 7.85
C GLU A 24 0.97 -4.24 8.56
N THR A 25 -0.35 -4.19 8.69
CA THR A 25 -1.10 -5.32 9.24
C THR A 25 -1.16 -6.48 8.25
N LEU A 26 -1.34 -6.16 6.97
CA LEU A 26 -1.43 -7.14 5.90
C LEU A 26 -0.06 -7.72 5.51
N TRP A 27 1.03 -7.00 5.79
CA TRP A 27 2.42 -7.38 5.53
C TRP A 27 3.21 -7.62 6.83
N PRO A 28 3.87 -8.78 7.04
CA PRO A 28 4.34 -9.70 6.02
C PRO A 28 3.34 -10.79 5.65
N LEU A 29 3.50 -11.34 4.45
CA LEU A 29 2.77 -12.52 4.02
C LEU A 29 3.25 -13.74 4.84
N PRO A 30 2.34 -14.47 5.52
CA PRO A 30 2.73 -15.62 6.31
C PRO A 30 3.31 -16.73 5.42
N THR A 31 4.35 -17.40 5.90
CA THR A 31 4.95 -18.55 5.21
C THR A 31 4.13 -19.84 5.38
N SER A 32 3.28 -19.89 6.41
CA SER A 32 2.29 -20.94 6.64
C SER A 32 1.03 -20.66 5.82
N SER A 33 0.49 -21.70 5.19
CA SER A 33 -0.64 -21.62 4.26
C SER A 33 -1.91 -20.99 4.88
N PRO A 34 -2.75 -20.28 4.11
CA PRO A 34 -2.51 -19.79 2.76
C PRO A 34 -2.13 -18.32 2.77
N ALA A 35 -0.87 -17.99 2.43
CA ALA A 35 -0.45 -16.64 2.08
C ALA A 35 -1.41 -15.95 1.08
N ARG A 36 -2.09 -16.75 0.26
CA ARG A 36 -3.14 -16.35 -0.69
C ARG A 36 -4.26 -15.52 -0.07
N ASP A 37 -4.63 -15.80 1.18
CA ASP A 37 -5.73 -15.10 1.87
C ASP A 37 -5.35 -13.66 2.20
N ARG A 38 -4.04 -13.37 2.35
CA ARG A 38 -3.53 -12.01 2.55
C ARG A 38 -3.12 -11.31 1.26
N VAL A 39 -2.79 -12.05 0.19
CA VAL A 39 -2.46 -11.46 -1.12
C VAL A 39 -3.62 -10.63 -1.67
N THR A 40 -4.84 -11.15 -1.59
CA THR A 40 -6.03 -10.45 -2.10
C THR A 40 -6.31 -9.11 -1.40
N PRO A 41 -6.42 -9.04 -0.06
CA PRO A 41 -6.65 -7.78 0.63
C PRO A 41 -5.46 -6.81 0.48
N LEU A 42 -4.21 -7.31 0.50
CA LEU A 42 -3.04 -6.45 0.28
C LEU A 42 -3.04 -5.82 -1.12
N ARG A 43 -3.41 -6.58 -2.15
CA ARG A 43 -3.58 -6.05 -3.51
C ARG A 43 -4.70 -5.00 -3.57
N GLN A 44 -5.82 -5.21 -2.89
CA GLN A 44 -6.91 -4.25 -2.84
C GLN A 44 -6.51 -2.93 -2.15
N ALA A 45 -5.76 -3.01 -1.04
CA ALA A 45 -5.22 -1.84 -0.35
C ALA A 45 -4.30 -1.04 -1.28
N LEU A 46 -3.36 -1.71 -1.96
CA LEU A 46 -2.47 -1.09 -2.95
C LEU A 46 -3.23 -0.47 -4.13
N HIS A 47 -4.25 -1.16 -4.64
CA HIS A 47 -5.09 -0.65 -5.74
C HIS A 47 -5.80 0.65 -5.36
N LYS A 48 -6.42 0.70 -4.17
CA LYS A 48 -7.08 1.90 -3.65
C LYS A 48 -6.09 3.04 -3.44
N LEU A 49 -4.90 2.73 -2.89
CA LEU A 49 -3.86 3.73 -2.69
C LEU A 49 -3.36 4.28 -4.03
N ALA A 50 -3.08 3.42 -5.01
CA ALA A 50 -2.67 3.79 -6.35
C ALA A 50 -3.70 4.70 -7.05
N GLY A 51 -4.99 4.35 -6.95
CA GLY A 51 -6.07 5.09 -7.57
C GLY A 51 -6.39 6.43 -6.89
N SER A 52 -6.22 6.51 -5.57
CA SER A 52 -6.55 7.73 -4.82
C SER A 52 -5.37 8.72 -4.76
N ALA A 53 -4.13 8.25 -4.58
CA ALA A 53 -2.99 9.11 -4.32
C ALA A 53 -2.73 10.15 -5.42
N GLY A 54 -2.94 9.78 -6.68
CA GLY A 54 -2.79 10.70 -7.81
C GLY A 54 -3.75 11.89 -7.75
N SER A 55 -5.00 11.66 -7.35
CA SER A 55 -6.04 12.69 -7.27
C SER A 55 -5.76 13.77 -6.21
N TYR A 56 -4.96 13.44 -5.20
CA TYR A 56 -4.61 14.35 -4.10
C TYR A 56 -3.18 14.90 -4.20
N GLY A 57 -2.50 14.72 -5.36
CA GLY A 57 -1.16 15.26 -5.61
C GLY A 57 0.00 14.36 -5.17
N TYR A 58 -0.27 13.13 -4.72
CA TYR A 58 0.75 12.18 -4.26
C TYR A 58 1.12 11.17 -5.35
N ALA A 59 1.44 11.64 -6.55
CA ALA A 59 1.71 10.79 -7.72
C ALA A 59 2.84 9.76 -7.49
N GLY A 60 3.87 10.11 -6.70
CA GLY A 60 4.95 9.19 -6.33
C GLY A 60 4.45 8.00 -5.50
N ILE A 61 3.62 8.27 -4.49
CA ILE A 61 2.98 7.23 -3.67
C ILE A 61 2.10 6.34 -4.54
N GLY A 62 1.30 6.93 -5.42
CA GLY A 62 0.42 6.19 -6.31
C GLY A 62 1.19 5.26 -7.27
N SER A 63 2.29 5.75 -7.83
CA SER A 63 3.16 4.99 -8.74
C SER A 63 3.83 3.81 -8.03
N GLN A 64 4.35 4.02 -6.82
CA GLN A 64 4.97 2.97 -6.02
C GLN A 64 3.94 1.90 -5.59
N ALA A 65 2.75 2.31 -5.16
CA ALA A 65 1.66 1.40 -4.84
C ALA A 65 1.24 0.55 -6.05
N ARG A 66 1.14 1.16 -7.24
CA ARG A 66 0.80 0.47 -8.49
C ARG A 66 1.88 -0.54 -8.92
N LEU A 67 3.15 -0.21 -8.71
CA LEU A 67 4.27 -1.13 -8.98
C LEU A 67 4.24 -2.33 -8.03
N LEU A 68 4.03 -2.11 -6.74
CA LEU A 68 3.88 -3.18 -5.75
C LEU A 68 2.65 -4.06 -6.03
N GLU A 69 1.53 -3.48 -6.47
CA GLU A 69 0.31 -4.21 -6.84
C GLU A 69 0.60 -5.21 -7.98
N GLN A 70 1.37 -4.78 -8.99
CA GLN A 70 1.79 -5.62 -10.11
C GLN A 70 2.74 -6.73 -9.66
N TRP A 71 3.74 -6.42 -8.84
CA TRP A 71 4.67 -7.42 -8.30
C TRP A 71 3.95 -8.46 -7.44
N LEU A 72 3.04 -8.01 -6.58
CA LEU A 72 2.22 -8.90 -5.75
C LEU A 72 1.30 -9.78 -6.59
N SER A 73 0.70 -9.23 -7.65
CA SER A 73 -0.12 -10.00 -8.58
C SER A 73 0.71 -11.06 -9.29
N ALA A 74 1.88 -10.70 -9.83
CA ALA A 74 2.77 -11.64 -10.49
C ALA A 74 3.24 -12.77 -9.56
N TRP A 75 3.58 -12.44 -8.31
CA TRP A 75 3.97 -13.42 -7.30
C TRP A 75 2.81 -14.33 -6.90
N GLY A 76 1.59 -13.80 -6.77
CA GLY A 76 0.39 -14.55 -6.43
C GLY A 76 -0.18 -15.43 -7.55
N SER A 77 -0.07 -14.99 -8.82
CA SER A 77 -0.60 -15.70 -10.00
C SER A 77 0.06 -17.04 -10.25
N GLY A 78 1.32 -17.22 -9.82
CA GLY A 78 2.01 -18.51 -9.90
C GLY A 78 1.60 -19.53 -8.84
N GLY A 79 0.75 -19.13 -7.87
CA GLY A 79 0.45 -19.92 -6.68
C GLY A 79 1.70 -20.11 -5.83
N PRO A 80 1.99 -19.21 -4.88
CA PRO A 80 3.16 -19.34 -4.03
C PRO A 80 3.14 -20.72 -3.38
N ARG A 81 4.19 -21.52 -3.61
CA ARG A 81 4.35 -22.81 -2.92
C ARG A 81 4.22 -22.58 -1.42
N PRO A 82 3.69 -23.53 -0.62
CA PRO A 82 3.74 -23.41 0.83
C PRO A 82 5.17 -23.07 1.28
N GLY A 83 5.33 -22.01 2.08
CA GLY A 83 6.64 -21.50 2.49
C GLY A 83 7.36 -20.59 1.49
N ALA A 84 6.80 -20.31 0.31
CA ALA A 84 7.35 -19.34 -0.63
C ALA A 84 7.38 -17.96 0.01
N ARG A 85 8.54 -17.31 -0.07
CA ARG A 85 8.73 -15.95 0.43
C ARG A 85 8.64 -14.95 -0.72
N PRO A 86 8.11 -13.76 -0.49
CA PRO A 86 8.22 -12.67 -1.43
C PRO A 86 9.71 -12.31 -1.64
N PRO A 87 10.11 -11.87 -2.85
CA PRO A 87 11.47 -11.42 -3.11
C PRO A 87 11.89 -10.29 -2.16
N LEU A 88 13.15 -10.27 -1.71
CA LEU A 88 13.65 -9.23 -0.78
C LEU A 88 13.39 -7.80 -1.28
N ARG A 89 13.57 -7.56 -2.59
CA ARG A 89 13.29 -6.26 -3.21
C ARG A 89 11.83 -5.83 -3.06
N MET A 90 10.89 -6.77 -3.16
CA MET A 90 9.47 -6.49 -2.95
C MET A 90 9.20 -6.18 -1.49
N SER A 91 9.78 -6.95 -0.56
CA SER A 91 9.68 -6.69 0.87
C SER A 91 10.20 -5.30 1.25
N GLN A 92 11.36 -4.91 0.72
CA GLN A 92 11.93 -3.59 0.96
C GLN A 92 11.02 -2.48 0.42
N ALA A 93 10.52 -2.62 -0.81
CA ALA A 93 9.65 -1.62 -1.42
C ALA A 93 8.33 -1.43 -0.64
N PHE A 94 7.81 -2.47 0.02
CA PHE A 94 6.66 -2.36 0.94
C PHE A 94 7.01 -1.51 2.17
N LEU A 95 8.14 -1.79 2.81
CA LEU A 95 8.59 -1.03 3.98
C LEU A 95 8.84 0.44 3.63
N GLU A 96 9.46 0.70 2.47
CA GLU A 96 9.67 2.05 1.95
C GLU A 96 8.34 2.77 1.68
N LEU A 97 7.32 2.07 1.17
CA LEU A 97 6.00 2.66 0.95
C LEU A 97 5.32 3.01 2.28
N ILE A 98 5.34 2.09 3.24
CA ILE A 98 4.74 2.30 4.58
C ILE A 98 5.40 3.50 5.27
N ASP A 99 6.73 3.57 5.25
CA ASP A 99 7.49 4.68 5.81
C ASP A 99 7.18 6.01 5.09
N LEU A 100 7.09 6.01 3.75
CA LEU A 100 6.71 7.18 2.97
C LEU A 100 5.30 7.68 3.32
N LEU A 101 4.33 6.78 3.51
CA LEU A 101 2.98 7.13 3.91
C LEU A 101 2.96 7.81 5.30
N ARG A 102 3.65 7.21 6.28
CA ARG A 102 3.76 7.77 7.63
C ARG A 102 4.44 9.14 7.64
N LYS A 103 5.56 9.27 6.92
CA LYS A 103 6.25 10.56 6.76
C LYS A 103 5.34 11.62 6.18
N THR A 104 4.64 11.30 5.10
CA THR A 104 3.72 12.22 4.43
C THR A 104 2.56 12.64 5.34
N ALA A 105 2.01 11.70 6.13
CA ALA A 105 0.99 11.99 7.13
C ALA A 105 1.49 12.91 8.25
N SER A 106 2.74 12.74 8.69
CA SER A 106 3.34 13.49 9.80
C SER A 106 3.91 14.86 9.44
N THR A 107 4.22 15.11 8.17
CA THR A 107 4.73 16.43 7.75
C THR A 107 3.61 17.45 7.98
N THR A 108 3.78 18.40 8.89
CA THR A 108 2.85 19.54 9.02
C THR A 108 3.17 20.54 7.88
N PRO A 109 2.17 21.17 7.22
CA PRO A 109 2.43 22.27 6.28
C PRO A 109 3.10 23.47 6.95
#